data_AF-A0A8H5CX00-F1
#
_entry.id   AF-A0A8H5CX00-F1
#
_cell.length_a   1.000
_cell.length_b   1.000
_cell.length_c   1.000
_cell.angle_alpha   90.00
_cell.angle_beta   90.00
_cell.angle_gamma   90.00
#
_symmetry.space_group_name_H-M   'P 1'
#
loop_
_entity.id
_entity.type
_entity.pdbx_description
1 polymer ?
#
loop_
_entity_poly.entity_id
_entity_poly.type
_entity_poly.pdbx_seq_one_letter_code
_entity_poly.pdbx_strand_id
1 'polypeptide(L)'
;MSSETNYAESLHQFQIYQLVNAAALTLYVFDYLLTIDQEISLVWASRWTWMKFLFLMDRYLMVANFLMQQFLIGTVEWDRGLNCQGLARAWDYLCTIELLLSEAILSLRLWAMWGNNKWLFITVLSMFIGTALWQQYDAEMAFRTGDYTFDPLLSHLSKGCVFDARVNHAGVAYLVTLTVDFGTVKTSPKQVEQYLIKAISDGYFGLCPDN
;
A
#
# COMPACT_ATOMS: atom_id res chain seq x y z
N MET A 1 33.78 -4.55 18.48
CA MET A 1 33.70 -5.64 17.48
C MET A 1 32.27 -6.16 17.28
N SER A 2 31.55 -6.68 18.28
CA SER A 2 30.13 -7.08 18.10
C SER A 2 29.16 -5.90 17.93
N SER A 3 29.48 -4.73 18.49
CA SER A 3 28.70 -3.51 18.30
C SER A 3 28.88 -2.93 16.89
N GLU A 4 30.12 -2.84 16.41
CA GLU A 4 30.47 -2.31 15.08
C GLU A 4 29.87 -3.12 13.92
N THR A 5 29.80 -4.44 14.03
CA THR A 5 29.13 -5.29 13.04
C THR A 5 27.64 -5.03 12.97
N ASN A 6 26.98 -4.79 14.11
CA ASN A 6 25.55 -4.51 14.16
C ASN A 6 25.22 -3.16 13.51
N TYR A 7 26.06 -2.14 13.70
CA TYR A 7 25.87 -0.83 13.07
C TYR A 7 26.02 -0.89 11.54
N ALA A 8 27.01 -1.62 11.04
CA ALA A 8 27.22 -1.78 9.60
C ALA A 8 26.04 -2.49 8.92
N GLU A 9 25.46 -3.50 9.58
CA GLU A 9 24.29 -4.21 9.08
C GLU A 9 23.05 -3.31 9.01
N SER A 10 22.73 -2.59 10.10
CA SER A 10 21.60 -1.67 10.13
C SER A 10 21.71 -0.56 9.09
N LEU A 11 22.92 -0.01 8.87
CA LEU A 11 23.16 1.00 7.84
C LEU A 11 22.93 0.43 6.44
N HIS A 12 23.42 -0.78 6.16
CA HIS A 12 23.22 -1.43 4.87
C HIS A 12 21.73 -1.70 4.58
N GLN A 13 20.98 -2.18 5.57
CA GLN A 13 19.53 -2.36 5.45
C GLN A 13 18.81 -1.04 5.14
N PHE A 14 19.21 0.04 5.81
CA PHE A 14 18.63 1.36 5.60
C PHE A 14 18.91 1.93 4.20
N GLN A 15 20.13 1.75 3.68
CA GLN A 15 20.49 2.15 2.32
C GLN A 15 19.71 1.37 1.26
N ILE A 16 19.54 0.05 1.44
CA ILE A 16 18.69 -0.76 0.57
C ILE A 16 17.27 -0.21 0.58
N TYR A 17 16.73 0.08 1.77
CA TYR A 17 15.39 0.63 1.91
C TYR A 17 15.21 1.94 1.14
N GLN A 18 16.15 2.88 1.25
CA GLN A 18 16.12 4.13 0.48
C GLN A 18 16.12 3.89 -1.03
N LEU A 19 16.97 2.98 -1.52
CA LEU A 19 17.06 2.65 -2.95
C LEU A 19 15.76 2.02 -3.46
N VAL A 20 15.21 1.07 -2.72
CA VAL A 20 13.93 0.41 -3.06
C VAL A 20 12.80 1.41 -3.08
N ASN A 21 12.73 2.34 -2.13
CA ASN A 21 11.69 3.37 -2.12
C ASN A 21 11.84 4.37 -3.28
N ALA A 22 13.07 4.77 -3.62
CA ALA A 22 13.31 5.60 -4.79
C ALA A 22 12.84 4.89 -6.07
N ALA A 23 13.17 3.60 -6.22
CA ALA A 23 12.69 2.80 -7.34
C ALA A 23 11.16 2.68 -7.37
N ALA A 24 10.53 2.39 -6.22
CA ALA A 24 9.07 2.31 -6.10
C ALA A 24 8.38 3.63 -6.46
N LEU A 25 8.92 4.76 -5.99
CA LEU A 25 8.42 6.09 -6.34
C LEU A 25 8.56 6.36 -7.85
N THR A 26 9.69 6.00 -8.46
CA THR A 26 9.86 6.19 -9.91
C THR A 26 8.86 5.37 -10.72
N LEU A 27 8.61 4.12 -10.32
CA LEU A 27 7.60 3.27 -10.96
C LEU A 27 6.19 3.82 -10.76
N TYR A 28 5.88 4.29 -9.56
CA TYR A 28 4.58 4.91 -9.27
C TYR A 28 4.35 6.16 -10.11
N VAL A 29 5.33 7.07 -10.18
CA VAL A 29 5.25 8.28 -11.01
C VAL A 29 5.11 7.91 -12.49
N PHE A 30 5.84 6.90 -12.96
CA PHE A 30 5.74 6.43 -14.33
C PHE A 30 4.33 5.91 -14.66
N ASP A 31 3.76 5.07 -13.81
CA ASP A 31 2.38 4.57 -13.96
C ASP A 31 1.34 5.70 -13.87
N TYR A 32 1.56 6.65 -12.98
CA TYR A 32 0.73 7.84 -12.83
C TYR A 32 0.69 8.68 -14.12
N LEU A 33 1.85 8.91 -14.73
CA LEU A 33 1.96 9.67 -15.99
C LEU A 33 1.31 8.95 -17.17
N LEU A 34 1.34 7.62 -17.21
CA LEU A 34 0.67 6.85 -18.26
C LEU A 34 -0.86 6.86 -18.12
N THR A 35 -1.37 6.97 -16.89
CA THR A 35 -2.80 6.85 -16.58
C THR A 35 -3.53 8.19 -16.51
N ILE A 36 -2.82 9.30 -16.32
CA ILE A 36 -3.44 10.62 -16.08
C ILE A 36 -4.34 11.10 -17.23
N ASP A 37 -3.95 10.88 -18.49
CA ASP A 37 -4.74 11.30 -19.65
C ASP A 37 -6.11 10.59 -19.68
N GLN A 38 -6.11 9.30 -19.33
CA GLN A 38 -7.33 8.50 -19.25
C GLN A 38 -8.18 8.93 -18.05
N GLU A 39 -7.58 9.31 -16.95
CA GLU A 39 -8.33 9.75 -15.79
C GLU A 39 -8.98 11.11 -15.97
N ILE A 40 -8.27 12.08 -16.55
CA ILE A 40 -8.84 13.40 -16.82
C ILE A 40 -10.04 13.25 -17.76
N SER A 41 -9.93 12.42 -18.79
CA SER A 41 -11.02 12.20 -19.74
C SER A 41 -12.18 11.38 -19.15
N LEU A 42 -11.92 10.32 -18.38
CA LEU A 42 -12.93 9.37 -17.92
C LEU A 42 -13.44 9.64 -16.50
N VAL A 43 -12.54 9.95 -15.57
CA VAL A 43 -12.88 10.12 -14.15
C VAL A 43 -13.35 11.54 -13.90
N TRP A 44 -12.66 12.56 -14.39
CA TRP A 44 -13.00 13.95 -14.06
C TRP A 44 -14.32 14.40 -14.70
N ALA A 45 -14.57 14.00 -15.96
CA ALA A 45 -15.82 14.30 -16.67
C ALA A 45 -17.04 13.50 -16.16
N SER A 46 -16.83 12.42 -15.40
CA SER A 46 -17.91 11.56 -14.90
C SER A 46 -18.59 12.10 -13.65
N ARG A 47 -19.85 11.71 -13.44
CA ARG A 47 -20.65 12.07 -12.25
C ARG A 47 -19.97 11.57 -10.97
N TRP A 48 -20.14 12.33 -9.88
CA TRP A 48 -19.64 11.92 -8.57
C TRP A 48 -20.35 10.65 -8.09
N THR A 49 -19.59 9.57 -7.93
CA THR A 49 -20.02 8.30 -7.36
C THR A 49 -19.12 7.93 -6.19
N TRP A 50 -19.59 7.07 -5.30
CA TRP A 50 -18.78 6.56 -4.18
C TRP A 50 -17.49 5.89 -4.65
N MET A 51 -17.53 5.16 -5.77
CA MET A 51 -16.33 4.53 -6.34
C MET A 51 -15.31 5.56 -6.85
N LYS A 52 -15.77 6.66 -7.47
CA LYS A 52 -14.90 7.76 -7.90
C LYS A 52 -14.22 8.42 -6.69
N PHE A 53 -14.95 8.64 -5.60
CA PHE A 53 -14.37 9.21 -4.38
C PHE A 53 -13.30 8.31 -3.78
N LEU A 54 -13.58 7.01 -3.59
CA LEU A 54 -12.61 6.05 -3.05
C LEU A 54 -11.36 5.96 -3.92
N PHE A 55 -11.52 5.86 -5.24
CA PHE A 55 -10.41 5.82 -6.18
C PHE A 55 -9.51 7.07 -6.09
N LEU A 56 -10.11 8.26 -6.08
CA LEU A 56 -9.34 9.50 -5.98
C LEU A 56 -8.63 9.59 -4.61
N MET A 57 -9.31 9.21 -3.53
CA MET A 57 -8.74 9.25 -2.19
C MET A 57 -7.53 8.33 -2.05
N ASP A 58 -7.66 7.07 -2.47
CA ASP A 58 -6.57 6.10 -2.51
C ASP A 58 -5.36 6.64 -3.30
N ARG A 59 -5.63 7.22 -4.48
CA ARG A 59 -4.58 7.76 -5.34
C ARG A 59 -3.85 8.97 -4.74
N TYR A 60 -4.56 9.94 -4.17
CA TYR A 60 -3.92 11.11 -3.57
C TYR A 60 -3.23 10.79 -2.23
N LEU A 61 -3.76 9.84 -1.46
CA LEU A 61 -3.11 9.38 -0.25
C LEU A 61 -1.79 8.67 -0.54
N MET A 62 -1.71 7.88 -1.61
CA MET A 62 -0.45 7.28 -2.08
C MET A 62 0.62 8.35 -2.36
N VAL A 63 0.26 9.47 -3.01
CA VAL A 63 1.18 10.59 -3.22
C VAL A 63 1.67 11.17 -1.88
N ALA A 64 0.74 11.42 -0.95
CA ALA A 64 1.08 11.93 0.38
C ALA A 64 1.97 10.95 1.16
N ASN A 65 1.73 9.64 1.01
CA ASN A 65 2.49 8.56 1.61
C ASN A 65 3.94 8.59 1.14
N PHE A 66 4.17 8.62 -0.18
CA PHE A 66 5.51 8.74 -0.75
C PHE A 66 6.22 10.03 -0.31
N LEU A 67 5.53 11.18 -0.31
CA LEU A 67 6.14 12.45 0.12
C LEU A 67 6.58 12.41 1.58
N MET A 68 5.73 11.91 2.47
CA MET A 68 6.06 11.81 3.90
C MET A 68 7.18 10.78 4.14
N GLN A 69 7.17 9.67 3.41
CA GLN A 69 8.25 8.69 3.45
C GLN A 69 9.59 9.31 3.03
N GLN A 70 9.63 10.05 1.91
CA GLN A 70 10.86 10.72 1.44
C GLN A 70 11.36 11.79 2.42
N PHE A 71 10.46 12.46 3.13
CA PHE A 71 10.82 13.37 4.22
C PHE A 71 11.43 12.62 5.40
N LEU A 72 10.89 11.44 5.73
CA LEU A 72 11.38 10.60 6.83
C LEU A 72 12.78 10.04 6.56
N ILE A 73 13.02 9.50 5.35
CA ILE A 73 14.22 8.69 5.07
C ILE A 73 15.23 9.33 4.13
N GLY A 74 14.86 10.30 3.29
CA GLY A 74 15.66 10.63 2.10
C GLY A 74 16.23 12.05 2.05
N THR A 75 15.55 13.03 2.65
CA THR A 75 15.77 14.43 2.24
C THR A 75 16.14 15.39 3.37
N VAL A 76 15.83 15.04 4.63
CA VAL A 76 15.96 15.97 5.75
C VAL A 76 17.06 15.54 6.71
N GLU A 77 17.89 16.51 7.09
CA GLU A 77 18.80 16.39 8.22
C GLU A 77 17.97 16.60 9.50
N TRP A 78 17.75 15.52 10.24
CA TRP A 78 16.96 15.54 11.46
C TRP A 78 17.75 16.22 12.59
N ASP A 79 17.51 17.51 12.83
CA ASP A 79 18.01 18.18 14.04
C ASP A 79 17.08 17.94 15.24
N ARG A 80 17.52 18.23 16.47
CA ARG A 80 16.80 18.06 17.74
C ARG A 80 15.43 18.76 17.81
N GLY A 81 15.12 19.65 16.87
CA GLY A 81 13.84 20.35 16.80
C GLY A 81 12.71 19.60 16.10
N LEU A 82 13.00 18.64 15.23
CA LEU A 82 11.99 17.86 14.52
C LEU A 82 11.75 16.51 15.21
N ASN A 83 10.48 16.22 15.54
CA ASN A 83 10.10 14.97 16.20
C ASN A 83 10.01 13.82 15.19
N CYS A 84 11.11 13.09 14.99
CA CYS A 84 11.13 11.93 14.10
C CYS A 84 10.08 10.89 14.48
N GLN A 85 9.96 10.54 15.76
CA GLN A 85 9.00 9.53 16.21
C GLN A 85 7.56 9.94 15.88
N GLY A 86 7.24 11.23 16.05
CA GLY A 86 5.93 11.78 15.70
C GLY A 86 5.63 11.65 14.22
N LEU A 87 6.60 11.96 13.34
CA LEU A 87 6.40 11.84 11.90
C LEU A 87 6.37 10.38 11.45
N ALA A 88 7.24 9.52 11.98
CA ALA A 88 7.22 8.09 11.69
C ALA A 88 5.87 7.45 12.07
N ARG A 89 5.31 7.84 13.22
CA ARG A 89 3.97 7.40 13.63
C ARG A 89 2.86 7.95 12.72
N ALA A 90 2.95 9.22 12.32
CA ALA A 90 1.99 9.80 11.36
C ALA A 90 2.05 9.08 10.01
N TRP A 91 3.24 8.68 9.58
CA TRP A 91 3.46 7.92 8.36
C TRP A 91 2.89 6.51 8.44
N ASP A 92 3.11 5.80 9.54
CA ASP A 92 2.49 4.49 9.79
C ASP A 92 0.96 4.54 9.70
N TYR A 93 0.31 5.51 10.36
CA TYR A 93 -1.14 5.67 10.24
C TYR A 93 -1.59 5.98 8.82
N LEU A 94 -0.84 6.78 8.07
CA LEU A 94 -1.16 7.09 6.69
C LEU A 94 -1.09 5.83 5.81
N CYS A 95 -0.05 5.02 5.96
CA CYS A 95 0.06 3.72 5.28
C CYS A 95 -1.11 2.80 5.62
N THR A 96 -1.50 2.72 6.89
CA THR A 96 -2.63 1.87 7.32
C THR A 96 -3.96 2.33 6.70
N ILE A 97 -4.20 3.64 6.63
CA ILE A 97 -5.41 4.18 5.98
C ILE A 97 -5.42 3.88 4.49
N GLU A 98 -4.30 4.07 3.81
CA GLU A 98 -4.14 3.76 2.38
C GLU A 98 -4.42 2.28 2.11
N LEU A 99 -3.81 1.38 2.90
CA LEU A 99 -4.02 -0.06 2.77
C LEU A 99 -5.50 -0.42 2.91
N LEU A 100 -6.19 0.10 3.92
CA LEU A 100 -7.63 -0.16 4.13
C LEU A 100 -8.49 0.34 2.96
N LEU A 101 -8.09 1.43 2.29
CA LEU A 101 -8.81 1.95 1.13
C LEU A 101 -8.60 1.09 -0.11
N SER A 102 -7.35 0.71 -0.39
CA SER A 102 -7.00 -0.21 -1.45
C SER A 102 -7.78 -1.53 -1.30
N GLU A 103 -7.82 -2.08 -0.08
CA GLU A 103 -8.56 -3.32 0.21
C GLU A 103 -10.08 -3.14 0.08
N ALA A 104 -10.62 -1.98 0.47
CA ALA A 104 -12.03 -1.69 0.26
C ALA A 104 -12.38 -1.66 -1.24
N ILE A 105 -11.52 -1.06 -2.08
CA ILE A 105 -11.71 -1.00 -3.53
C ILE A 105 -11.64 -2.42 -4.13
N LEU A 106 -10.65 -3.22 -3.73
CA LEU A 106 -10.52 -4.62 -4.17
C LEU A 106 -11.73 -5.45 -3.75
N SER A 107 -12.16 -5.33 -2.50
CA SER A 107 -13.35 -6.00 -1.96
C SER A 107 -14.61 -5.61 -2.74
N LEU A 108 -14.79 -4.33 -3.07
CA LEU A 108 -15.94 -3.86 -3.87
C LEU A 108 -15.93 -4.42 -5.29
N ARG A 109 -14.74 -4.53 -5.91
CA ARG A 109 -14.59 -5.18 -7.23
C ARG A 109 -14.89 -6.67 -7.16
N LEU A 110 -14.38 -7.37 -6.13
CA LEU A 110 -14.67 -8.79 -5.88
C LEU A 110 -16.17 -9.02 -5.67
N TRP A 111 -16.83 -8.16 -4.91
CA TRP A 111 -18.26 -8.22 -4.68
C TRP A 111 -19.07 -8.13 -5.99
N ALA A 112 -18.70 -7.22 -6.89
CA ALA A 112 -19.34 -7.09 -8.20
C ALA A 112 -19.09 -8.32 -9.10
N MET A 113 -17.88 -8.89 -9.06
CA MET A 113 -17.55 -10.11 -9.82
C MET A 113 -18.29 -11.34 -9.28
N TRP A 114 -18.55 -11.42 -7.97
CA TRP A 114 -19.22 -12.56 -7.34
C TRP A 114 -20.75 -12.44 -7.26
N GLY A 115 -21.36 -11.74 -8.22
CA GLY A 115 -22.81 -11.64 -8.32
C GLY A 115 -23.44 -10.92 -7.12
N ASN A 116 -22.74 -9.95 -6.54
CA ASN A 116 -23.19 -9.14 -5.41
C ASN A 116 -23.44 -9.93 -4.11
N ASN A 117 -22.72 -11.04 -3.89
CA ASN A 117 -22.80 -11.79 -2.63
C ASN A 117 -22.20 -10.98 -1.47
N LYS A 118 -23.07 -10.34 -0.68
CA LYS A 118 -22.67 -9.47 0.45
C LYS A 118 -21.90 -10.22 1.54
N TRP A 119 -22.12 -11.52 1.72
CA TRP A 119 -21.40 -12.30 2.73
C TRP A 119 -19.92 -12.41 2.41
N LEU A 120 -19.59 -12.66 1.15
CA LEU A 120 -18.20 -12.72 0.72
C LEU A 120 -17.50 -11.38 0.95
N PHE A 121 -18.15 -10.28 0.57
CA PHE A 121 -17.64 -8.93 0.83
C PHE A 121 -17.38 -8.68 2.32
N ILE A 122 -18.35 -9.01 3.18
CA ILE A 122 -18.22 -8.83 4.63
C ILE A 122 -17.09 -9.71 5.19
N THR A 123 -16.99 -10.98 4.80
CA THR A 123 -15.95 -11.89 5.28
C THR A 123 -14.56 -11.38 4.89
N VAL A 124 -14.36 -11.04 3.62
CA VAL A 124 -13.08 -10.54 3.10
C VAL A 124 -12.70 -9.23 3.80
N LEU A 125 -13.62 -8.25 3.85
CA LEU A 125 -13.36 -6.97 4.48
C LEU A 125 -13.08 -7.09 5.99
N SER A 126 -13.82 -7.94 6.70
CA SER A 126 -13.63 -8.15 8.14
C SER A 126 -12.27 -8.78 8.46
N MET A 127 -11.79 -9.66 7.59
CA MET A 127 -10.47 -10.27 7.72
C MET A 127 -9.37 -9.22 7.53
N PHE A 128 -9.48 -8.36 6.52
CA PHE A 128 -8.51 -7.28 6.30
C PHE A 128 -8.48 -6.26 7.43
N ILE A 129 -9.64 -5.90 7.98
CA ILE A 129 -9.68 -5.04 9.17
C ILE A 129 -8.95 -5.72 10.34
N GLY A 130 -9.12 -7.04 10.51
CA GLY A 130 -8.41 -7.81 11.53
C GLY A 130 -6.89 -7.78 11.36
N THR A 131 -6.38 -7.96 10.14
CA THR A 131 -4.93 -7.90 9.87
C THR A 131 -4.36 -6.49 10.03
N ALA A 132 -5.10 -5.46 9.61
CA ALA A 132 -4.70 -4.06 9.79
C ALA A 132 -4.63 -3.67 11.28
N LEU A 133 -5.60 -4.12 12.09
CA LEU A 133 -5.57 -3.88 13.54
C LEU A 133 -4.40 -4.59 14.21
N TRP A 134 -4.08 -5.81 13.78
CA TRP A 134 -2.93 -6.55 14.29
C TRP A 134 -1.61 -5.85 13.92
N GLN A 135 -1.47 -5.43 12.66
CA GLN A 135 -0.32 -4.64 12.22
C GLN A 135 -0.16 -3.36 13.04
N GLN A 136 -1.26 -2.64 13.29
CA GLN A 136 -1.23 -1.40 14.06
C GLN A 136 -0.84 -1.63 15.52
N TYR A 137 -1.26 -2.75 16.12
CA TYR A 137 -0.85 -3.14 17.46
C TYR A 137 0.67 -3.39 17.54
N ASP A 138 1.22 -4.13 16.58
CA ASP A 138 2.66 -4.41 16.52
C ASP A 138 3.47 -3.13 16.26
N ALA A 139 3.00 -2.28 15.35
CA ALA A 139 3.61 -0.99 15.07
C ALA A 139 3.65 -0.13 16.33
N GLU A 140 2.53 0.00 17.05
CA GLU A 140 2.45 0.80 18.29
C GLU A 140 3.36 0.22 19.39
N MET A 141 3.47 -1.10 19.49
CA MET A 141 4.41 -1.75 20.41
C MET A 141 5.87 -1.43 20.04
N ALA A 142 6.19 -1.46 18.74
CA ALA A 142 7.49 -1.04 18.24
C ALA A 142 7.74 0.46 18.51
N PHE A 143 6.72 1.32 18.38
CA PHE A 143 6.81 2.75 18.75
C PHE A 143 7.03 3.02 20.23
N ARG A 144 6.61 2.10 21.11
CA ARG A 144 6.80 2.23 22.56
C ARG A 144 8.12 1.68 23.07
N THR A 145 8.67 0.69 22.38
CA THR A 145 9.83 -0.07 22.84
C THR A 145 11.09 0.15 22.00
N GLY A 146 10.95 0.66 20.78
CA GLY A 146 12.04 0.96 19.88
C GLY A 146 12.72 2.28 20.19
N ASP A 147 14.01 2.35 19.89
CA ASP A 147 14.79 3.56 20.01
C ASP A 147 14.75 4.33 18.67
N TYR A 148 14.35 5.60 18.74
CA TYR A 148 14.32 6.54 17.62
C TYR A 148 15.48 7.49 17.77
N THR A 149 16.63 7.11 17.23
CA THR A 149 17.84 7.92 17.37
C THR A 149 18.16 8.64 16.08
N PHE A 150 18.35 9.95 16.20
CA PHE A 150 19.26 10.65 15.32
C PHE A 150 20.67 10.26 15.75
N ASP A 151 21.37 9.47 14.94
CA ASP A 151 22.77 9.16 15.18
C ASP A 151 23.65 10.16 14.40
N PRO A 152 24.35 11.08 15.09
CA PRO A 152 25.20 12.06 14.44
C PRO A 152 26.33 11.40 13.63
N LEU A 153 26.78 10.21 14.02
CA LEU A 153 27.82 9.48 13.30
C LEU A 153 27.30 8.94 11.96
N LEU A 154 26.05 8.48 11.93
CA LEU A 154 25.38 8.02 10.70
C LEU A 154 24.89 9.18 9.83
N SER A 155 24.68 10.38 10.39
CA SER A 155 24.20 11.55 9.63
C SER A 155 25.10 11.93 8.44
N HIS A 156 26.40 11.66 8.53
CA HIS A 156 27.35 11.87 7.44
C HIS A 156 27.34 10.74 6.39
N LEU A 157 26.89 9.53 6.75
CA LEU A 157 26.85 8.37 5.87
C LEU A 157 25.48 8.16 5.23
N SER A 158 24.40 8.64 5.86
CA SER A 158 23.03 8.56 5.36
C SER A 158 22.14 9.64 5.97
N LYS A 159 21.30 10.27 5.14
CA LYS A 159 20.26 11.20 5.59
C LYS A 159 19.01 10.41 6.02
N GLY A 160 18.15 11.01 6.85
CA GLY A 160 16.91 10.39 7.31
C GLY A 160 16.94 9.88 8.75
N CYS A 161 15.77 9.47 9.24
CA CYS A 161 15.63 8.96 10.60
C CYS A 161 15.76 7.43 10.63
N VAL A 162 16.64 6.93 11.51
CA VAL A 162 16.88 5.51 11.68
C VAL A 162 15.93 4.96 12.74
N PHE A 163 15.36 3.79 12.45
CA PHE A 163 14.44 3.09 13.33
C PHE A 163 15.01 1.72 13.69
N ASP A 164 15.35 1.53 14.96
CA ASP A 164 15.75 0.22 15.49
C ASP A 164 14.57 -0.40 16.25
N ALA A 165 13.78 -1.21 15.54
CA ALA A 165 12.69 -1.98 16.13
C ALA A 165 13.05 -3.45 16.27
N ARG A 166 12.80 -3.99 17.47
CA ARG A 166 13.07 -5.38 17.83
C ARG A 166 11.94 -6.35 17.46
N VAL A 167 10.93 -5.92 16.70
CA VAL A 167 9.73 -6.73 16.44
C VAL A 167 9.76 -7.31 15.03
N ASN A 168 9.71 -8.65 14.93
CA ASN A 168 10.03 -9.41 13.71
C ASN A 168 8.82 -10.08 13.03
N HIS A 169 7.62 -9.52 13.18
CA HIS A 169 6.36 -10.17 12.75
C HIS A 169 5.65 -9.51 11.57
N ALA A 170 6.07 -8.31 11.13
CA ALA A 170 5.39 -7.55 10.07
C ALA A 170 5.22 -8.32 8.74
N GLY A 171 6.21 -9.16 8.37
CA GLY A 171 6.13 -9.97 7.15
C GLY A 171 5.04 -11.06 7.18
N VAL A 172 4.62 -11.51 8.36
CA VAL A 172 3.63 -12.60 8.51
C VAL A 172 2.23 -12.12 8.13
N ALA A 173 1.82 -10.90 8.51
CA ALA A 173 0.53 -10.35 8.11
C ALA A 173 0.42 -10.19 6.59
N TYR A 174 1.47 -9.65 5.95
CA TYR A 174 1.47 -9.47 4.49
C TYR A 174 1.32 -10.80 3.74
N LEU A 175 1.94 -11.88 4.22
CA LEU A 175 1.78 -13.22 3.62
C LEU A 175 0.35 -13.75 3.78
N VAL A 176 -0.30 -13.48 4.91
CA VAL A 176 -1.70 -13.86 5.14
C VAL A 176 -2.61 -13.11 4.17
N THR A 177 -2.44 -11.80 4.01
CA THR A 177 -3.18 -10.98 3.03
C THR A 177 -3.03 -11.52 1.61
N LEU A 178 -1.80 -11.73 1.14
CA LEU A 178 -1.55 -12.19 -0.23
C LEU A 178 -2.21 -13.55 -0.53
N THR A 179 -2.18 -14.48 0.43
CA THR A 179 -2.79 -15.80 0.21
C THR A 179 -4.31 -15.75 0.06
N VAL A 180 -4.97 -14.76 0.69
CA VAL A 180 -6.42 -14.53 0.54
C VAL A 180 -6.73 -13.96 -0.84
N ASP A 181 -5.98 -12.97 -1.31
CA ASP A 181 -6.17 -12.41 -2.65
C ASP A 181 -5.93 -13.44 -3.74
N PHE A 182 -4.82 -14.18 -3.67
CA PHE A 182 -4.54 -15.24 -4.63
C PHE A 182 -5.54 -16.40 -4.53
N GLY A 183 -6.00 -16.75 -3.32
CA GLY A 183 -6.99 -17.79 -3.10
C GLY A 183 -8.37 -17.44 -3.68
N THR A 184 -8.80 -16.19 -3.50
CA THR A 184 -10.04 -15.67 -4.07
C THR A 184 -9.96 -15.58 -5.60
N VAL A 185 -8.85 -15.09 -6.16
CA VAL A 185 -8.65 -15.07 -7.62
C VAL A 185 -8.66 -16.49 -8.21
N LYS A 186 -8.00 -17.45 -7.57
CA LYS A 186 -7.90 -18.84 -8.05
C LYS A 186 -9.20 -19.63 -7.94
N THR A 187 -10.14 -19.22 -7.10
CA THR A 187 -11.48 -19.83 -7.00
C THR A 187 -12.49 -19.26 -8.01
N SER A 188 -12.14 -18.18 -8.72
CA SER A 188 -12.93 -17.58 -9.80
C SER A 188 -13.08 -18.33 -11.15
N PRO A 189 -12.35 -19.41 -11.52
CA PRO A 189 -12.38 -19.97 -12.89
C PRO A 189 -13.78 -20.31 -13.39
N LYS A 190 -14.65 -20.81 -12.51
CA LYS A 190 -16.02 -21.22 -12.88
C LYS A 190 -16.97 -20.05 -13.11
N GLN A 191 -16.66 -18.86 -12.57
CA GLN A 191 -17.51 -17.68 -12.69
C GLN A 191 -17.03 -16.69 -13.75
N VAL A 192 -15.72 -16.64 -14.03
CA VAL A 192 -15.20 -15.98 -15.25
C VAL A 192 -15.80 -16.64 -16.49
N GLU A 193 -15.90 -17.97 -16.49
CA GLU A 193 -16.56 -18.73 -17.56
C GLU A 193 -18.05 -18.36 -17.67
N GLN A 194 -18.78 -18.25 -16.55
CA GLN A 194 -20.19 -17.81 -16.56
C GLN A 194 -20.37 -16.35 -16.98
N TYR A 195 -19.45 -15.46 -16.61
CA TYR A 195 -19.48 -14.05 -17.03
C TYR A 195 -19.14 -13.91 -18.52
N LEU A 196 -18.19 -14.69 -19.04
CA LEU A 196 -17.90 -14.76 -20.48
C LEU A 196 -19.10 -15.33 -21.24
N ILE A 197 -19.70 -16.43 -20.77
CA ILE A 197 -20.92 -17.00 -21.37
C ILE A 197 -22.06 -15.99 -21.35
N LYS A 198 -22.24 -15.25 -20.25
CA LYS A 198 -23.26 -14.21 -20.13
C LYS A 198 -22.97 -13.00 -21.02
N ALA A 199 -21.73 -12.55 -21.11
CA ALA A 199 -21.32 -11.45 -22.00
C ALA A 199 -21.44 -11.83 -23.49
N ILE A 200 -21.21 -13.10 -23.84
CA ILE A 200 -21.46 -13.67 -25.17
C ILE A 200 -22.97 -13.76 -25.44
N SER A 201 -23.76 -14.24 -24.47
CA SER A 201 -25.21 -14.33 -24.55
C SER A 201 -25.89 -12.96 -24.68
N ASP A 202 -25.37 -11.94 -24.01
CA ASP A 202 -25.91 -10.57 -24.01
C ASP A 202 -25.40 -9.74 -25.21
N GLY A 203 -24.66 -10.35 -26.14
CA GLY A 203 -24.31 -9.74 -27.44
C GLY A 203 -23.27 -8.62 -27.40
N TYR A 204 -22.49 -8.50 -26.32
CA TYR A 204 -21.49 -7.42 -26.17
C TYR A 204 -20.21 -7.64 -26.98
N PHE A 205 -19.97 -8.84 -27.52
CA PHE A 205 -19.02 -9.07 -28.60
C PHE A 205 -19.75 -9.05 -29.93
N GLY A 206 -20.10 -7.84 -30.39
CA GLY A 206 -20.42 -7.59 -31.78
C GLY A 206 -19.19 -7.94 -32.62
N LEU A 207 -19.17 -9.14 -33.18
CA LEU A 207 -18.37 -9.46 -34.35
C LEU A 207 -18.64 -8.36 -35.38
N CYS A 208 -17.61 -7.64 -35.81
CA CYS A 208 -17.71 -6.79 -37.00
C CYS A 208 -18.31 -7.63 -38.13
N PRO A 209 -19.37 -7.15 -38.82
CA PRO A 209 -19.83 -7.83 -40.02
C PRO A 209 -18.73 -7.73 -41.08
N ASP A 210 -18.35 -8.88 -41.63
CA ASP A 210 -17.56 -8.96 -42.86
C ASP A 210 -18.31 -8.22 -43.96
N ASN A 211 -17.73 -7.13 -44.45
CA ASN A 211 -17.94 -6.62 -45.81
C ASN A 211 -16.74 -5.79 -46.26
#